data_AF-A0AB74UGM6-F1
#
_entry.id   AF-A0AB74UGM6-F1
#
_cell.length_a   1.000
_cell.length_b   1.000
_cell.length_c   1.000
_cell.angle_alpha   90.00
_cell.angle_beta   90.00
_cell.angle_gamma   90.00
#
_symmetry.space_group_name_H-M   'P 1'
#
loop_
_entity.id
_entity.type
_entity.pdbx_description
1 polymer ?
#
loop_
_entity_poly.entity_id
_entity_poly.type
_entity_poly.pdbx_seq_one_letter_code
_entity_poly.pdbx_strand_id
1 'polypeptide(L)'
;MAEANKARTLTGKVVSDKMEKSIVVLIERRERHPIYGKYMKRSTKLHAHDEANQARTGDTVSIQECRPLSKKKAWTLVEVVEQAKG
;
A
#
# COMPACT_ATOMS: atom_id res chain seq x y z
N MET A 1 19.17 -24.56 -5.24
CA MET A 1 18.28 -23.61 -5.95
C MET A 1 17.85 -22.59 -4.92
N ALA A 2 18.25 -21.33 -5.08
CA ALA A 2 18.08 -20.30 -4.06
C ALA A 2 16.59 -19.97 -3.89
N GLU A 3 16.04 -20.20 -2.70
CA GLU A 3 14.73 -19.68 -2.31
C GLU A 3 14.79 -18.15 -2.31
N ALA A 4 14.02 -17.53 -3.20
CA ALA A 4 13.85 -16.09 -3.18
C ALA A 4 13.08 -15.71 -1.91
N ASN A 5 13.70 -14.90 -1.03
CA ASN A 5 13.02 -14.27 0.09
C ASN A 5 11.77 -13.55 -0.42
N LYS A 6 10.59 -14.10 -0.12
CA LYS A 6 9.31 -13.56 -0.61
C LYS A 6 9.03 -12.24 0.11
N ALA A 7 9.30 -11.13 -0.57
CA ALA A 7 9.00 -9.80 -0.05
C ALA A 7 7.51 -9.69 0.29
N ARG A 8 7.18 -8.97 1.37
CA ARG A 8 5.79 -8.83 1.81
C ARG A 8 5.02 -7.95 0.83
N THR A 9 3.90 -8.48 0.31
CA THR A 9 2.96 -7.75 -0.53
C THR A 9 1.74 -7.36 0.29
N LEU A 10 1.26 -6.13 0.12
CA LEU A 10 0.04 -5.63 0.75
C LEU A 10 -0.84 -4.96 -0.30
N THR A 11 -2.15 -5.08 -0.13
CA THR A 11 -3.14 -4.43 -0.98
C THR A 11 -3.81 -3.29 -0.22
N GLY A 12 -4.04 -2.17 -0.88
CA GLY A 12 -4.69 -1.02 -0.25
C GLY A 12 -5.25 -0.03 -1.28
N LYS A 13 -5.91 1.01 -0.77
CA LYS A 13 -6.52 2.05 -1.60
C LYS A 13 -5.64 3.30 -1.66
N VAL A 14 -5.49 3.89 -2.83
CA VAL A 14 -4.76 5.16 -3.00
C VAL A 14 -5.59 6.31 -2.43
N VAL A 15 -5.00 7.07 -1.51
CA VAL A 15 -5.63 8.23 -0.85
C VAL A 15 -5.09 9.56 -1.38
N SER A 16 -3.85 9.58 -1.87
CA SER A 16 -3.24 10.79 -2.42
C SER A 16 -2.16 10.44 -3.44
N ASP A 17 -2.24 11.12 -4.58
CA ASP A 17 -1.33 11.08 -5.73
C ASP A 17 -0.67 12.46 -5.98
N LYS A 18 -0.79 13.41 -5.04
CA LYS A 18 -0.30 14.80 -5.23
C LYS A 18 1.22 14.95 -5.30
N MET A 19 1.98 13.92 -4.95
CA MET A 19 3.45 13.98 -4.92
C MET A 19 4.03 13.36 -6.18
N GLU A 20 5.15 13.91 -6.67
CA GLU A 20 5.83 13.33 -7.81
C GLU A 20 6.41 11.94 -7.49
N LYS A 21 6.14 10.96 -8.37
CA LYS A 21 6.65 9.58 -8.30
C LYS A 21 6.36 8.87 -6.97
N SER A 22 5.31 9.29 -6.28
CA SER A 22 5.02 8.89 -4.91
C SER A 22 3.52 8.90 -4.64
N ILE A 23 3.00 7.79 -4.14
CA ILE A 23 1.59 7.65 -3.77
C ILE A 23 1.45 7.32 -2.28
N VAL A 24 0.32 7.74 -1.69
CA VAL A 24 -0.06 7.38 -0.32
C VAL A 24 -1.16 6.34 -0.38
N VAL A 25 -0.83 5.14 0.08
CA VAL A 25 -1.74 3.99 0.12
C VAL A 25 -2.25 3.78 1.53
N LEU A 26 -3.55 3.62 1.68
CA LEU A 26 -4.21 3.28 2.94
C LEU A 26 -4.51 1.79 2.96
N ILE A 27 -3.96 1.13 3.97
CA ILE A 27 -4.17 -0.30 4.23
C ILE A 27 -5.12 -0.41 5.41
N GLU A 28 -6.23 -1.13 5.20
CA GLU A 28 -7.18 -1.45 6.25
C GLU A 28 -6.98 -2.88 6.72
N ARG A 29 -6.94 -3.07 8.04
CA ARG A 29 -6.96 -4.39 8.68
C ARG A 29 -8.05 -4.45 9.75
N ARG A 30 -8.65 -5.62 9.92
CA ARG A 30 -9.60 -5.88 11.01
C ARG A 30 -8.83 -6.52 12.16
N GLU A 31 -8.78 -5.84 13.29
CA GLU A 31 -8.14 -6.35 14.51
C GLU A 31 -9.17 -6.56 15.60
N ARG A 32 -8.99 -7.61 16.40
CA ARG A 32 -9.86 -7.88 17.53
C ARG A 32 -9.44 -7.03 18.72
N HIS A 33 -10.37 -6.33 19.35
CA HIS A 33 -10.10 -5.66 20.62
C HIS A 33 -9.63 -6.70 21.66
N PRO A 34 -8.49 -6.50 22.35
CA PRO A 34 -7.87 -7.54 23.16
C PRO A 34 -8.75 -8.03 24.30
N ILE A 35 -9.51 -7.13 24.93
CA ILE A 35 -10.40 -7.44 26.05
C ILE A 35 -11.80 -7.85 25.56
N TYR A 36 -12.50 -6.97 24.84
CA TYR A 36 -13.91 -7.17 24.47
C TYR A 36 -14.15 -8.11 23.28
N GLY A 37 -13.13 -8.54 22.53
CA GLY A 37 -13.32 -9.43 21.39
C GLY A 37 -14.02 -8.81 20.16
N LYS A 38 -14.40 -7.52 20.21
CA LYS A 38 -15.05 -6.82 19.09
C LYS A 38 -14.05 -6.57 17.95
N TYR A 39 -14.45 -6.86 16.71
CA TYR A 39 -13.65 -6.51 15.52
C TYR A 39 -13.69 -5.00 15.26
N MET A 40 -12.52 -4.37 15.27
CA MET A 40 -12.32 -2.96 14.96
C MET A 40 -11.50 -2.82 13.68
N LYS A 41 -11.84 -1.84 12.84
CA LYS A 41 -11.03 -1.47 11.68
C LYS A 41 -9.86 -0.59 12.14
N ARG A 42 -8.64 -0.94 11.73
CA ARG A 42 -7.45 -0.10 11.84
C ARG A 42 -6.92 0.20 10.46
N SER A 43 -6.54 1.45 10.24
CA SER A 43 -5.93 1.88 8.99
C SER A 43 -4.50 2.35 9.22
N THR A 44 -3.63 2.12 8.24
CA THR A 44 -2.25 2.62 8.24
C THR A 44 -1.95 3.19 6.85
N LYS A 45 -1.31 4.35 6.81
CA LYS A 45 -0.90 5.00 5.57
C LYS A 45 0.56 4.67 5.29
N LEU A 46 0.83 4.20 4.09
CA LEU A 46 2.17 3.88 3.61
C LEU A 46 2.50 4.70 2.37
N HIS A 47 3.77 5.07 2.24
CA HIS A 47 4.26 5.78 1.07
C HIS A 47 4.90 4.76 0.12
N ALA A 48 4.34 4.66 -1.08
CA ALA A 48 4.85 3.81 -2.14
C ALA A 48 5.47 4.64 -3.27
N HIS A 49 6.44 4.03 -3.95
CA HIS A 49 7.05 4.56 -5.15
C HIS A 49 6.30 4.07 -6.38
N ASP A 50 5.96 5.01 -7.23
CA ASP A 50 5.41 4.79 -8.57
C ASP A 50 6.30 5.61 -9.52
N GLU A 51 6.97 4.97 -10.47
CA GLU A 51 7.86 5.69 -11.40
C GLU A 51 7.10 6.41 -12.52
N ALA A 52 5.97 5.86 -12.92
CA ALA A 52 5.22 6.28 -14.09
C ALA A 52 3.96 7.10 -13.74
N ASN A 53 3.70 7.34 -12.44
CA ASN A 53 2.52 8.05 -11.93
C ASN A 53 1.22 7.49 -12.51
N GLN A 54 1.12 6.16 -12.59
CA GLN A 54 -0.01 5.47 -13.21
C GLN A 54 -1.21 5.39 -12.26
N ALA A 55 -0.95 5.26 -10.97
CA ALA A 55 -2.00 5.09 -9.97
C ALA A 55 -2.66 6.42 -9.62
N ARG A 56 -4.00 6.44 -9.63
CA ARG A 56 -4.82 7.60 -9.29
C ARG A 56 -5.46 7.44 -7.93
N THR A 57 -5.86 8.56 -7.34
CA THR A 57 -6.66 8.56 -6.11
C THR A 57 -7.94 7.74 -6.30
N GLY A 58 -8.17 6.78 -5.41
CA GLY A 58 -9.32 5.89 -5.46
C GLY A 58 -9.01 4.47 -5.92
N ASP A 59 -7.88 4.25 -6.60
CA ASP A 59 -7.50 2.94 -7.14
C ASP A 59 -7.15 1.95 -6.02
N THR A 60 -7.40 0.67 -6.27
CA THR A 60 -6.91 -0.43 -5.45
C THR A 60 -5.59 -0.93 -6.03
N VAL A 61 -4.53 -0.83 -5.23
CA VAL A 61 -3.16 -1.13 -5.65
C VAL A 61 -2.53 -2.20 -4.76
N SER A 62 -1.66 -2.99 -5.36
CA SER A 62 -0.79 -3.94 -4.69
C SER A 62 0.62 -3.33 -4.58
N ILE A 63 1.15 -3.28 -3.35
CA ILE A 63 2.46 -2.72 -3.05
C ILE A 63 3.35 -3.80 -2.42
N GLN A 64 4.64 -3.74 -2.72
CA GLN A 64 5.64 -4.67 -2.20
C GLN A 64 6.71 -3.92 -1.41
N GLU A 65 7.21 -4.55 -0.35
CA GLU A 65 8.37 -4.03 0.39
C GLU A 65 9.60 -3.96 -0.51
N CYS A 66 10.30 -2.84 -0.43
CA CYS A 66 11.55 -2.63 -1.13
C CYS A 66 12.61 -2.06 -0.17
N ARG A 67 13.84 -1.92 -0.65
CA ARG A 67 14.85 -1.12 0.07
C ARG A 67 14.30 0.29 0.34
N PRO A 68 14.70 0.96 1.42
CA PRO A 68 14.35 2.36 1.64
C PRO A 68 14.77 3.22 0.43
N LEU A 69 13.80 3.85 -0.23
CA LEU A 69 14.02 4.78 -1.34
C LEU A 69 14.09 6.24 -0.85
N SER A 70 13.49 6.52 0.30
CA SER A 70 13.50 7.81 0.98
C SER A 70 13.24 7.62 2.48
N LYS A 71 13.19 8.72 3.25
CA LYS A 71 12.94 8.71 4.70
C LYS A 71 11.66 7.97 5.10
N LYS A 72 10.62 8.02 4.26
CA LYS A 72 9.30 7.38 4.51
C LYS A 72 8.88 6.37 3.44
N LYS A 73 9.57 6.32 2.30
CA LYS A 73 9.22 5.47 1.15
C LYS A 73 10.04 4.18 1.21
N ALA A 74 9.39 3.08 1.56
CA ALA A 74 9.98 1.75 1.61
C ALA A 74 9.10 0.70 0.90
N TRP A 75 8.18 1.17 0.05
CA TRP A 75 7.23 0.35 -0.69
C TRP A 75 7.28 0.74 -2.16
N THR A 76 7.07 -0.21 -3.05
CA THR A 76 6.99 0.01 -4.51
C THR A 76 5.66 -0.52 -5.03
N LEU A 77 5.06 0.20 -5.98
CA LEU A 77 3.87 -0.24 -6.69
C LEU A 77 4.20 -1.45 -7.57
N VAL A 78 3.43 -2.53 -7.45
CA VAL A 78 3.59 -3.74 -8.29
C VAL A 78 2.53 -3.78 -9.38
N GLU A 79 1.27 -3.64 -8.97
CA GLU A 79 0.12 -3.73 -9.86
C GLU A 79 -1.01 -2.82 -9.39
N VAL A 80 -1.78 -2.31 -10.34
CA VAL A 80 -3.08 -1.67 -10.09
C VAL A 80 -4.14 -2.75 -10.29
N VAL A 81 -4.74 -3.21 -9.20
CA VAL A 81 -5.70 -4.34 -9.18
C VAL A 81 -7.05 -3.89 -9.72
N GLU A 82 -7.51 -2.71 -9.28
CA GLU A 82 -8.78 -2.13 -9.73
C GLU A 82 -8.59 -0.62 -9.90
N GLN A 83 -8.91 -0.13 -11.09
CA GLN A 83 -9.00 1.31 -11.32
C GLN A 83 -10.32 1.84 -10.79
N ALA A 84 -10.29 3.00 -10.15
CA ALA A 84 -11.48 3.69 -9.71
C ALA A 84 -12.35 3.99 -10.93
N LYS A 85 -13.53 3.37 -10.97
CA LYS A 85 -14.56 3.72 -11.95
C LYS A 85 -15.07 5.11 -11.58
N GLY A 86 -14.76 6.08 -12.44
CA GLY A 86 -15.45 7.36 -12.50
C GLY A 86 -16.85 7.18 -13.07
#